data_AF-A0A941SXJ8-F1
#
_entry.id   AF-A0A941SXJ8-F1
#
_cell.length_a   1.000
_cell.length_b   1.000
_cell.length_c   1.000
_cell.angle_alpha   90.00
_cell.angle_beta   90.00
_cell.angle_gamma   90.00
#
_symmetry.space_group_name_H-M   'P 1'
#
loop_
_entity.id
_entity.type
_entity.pdbx_description
1 polymer ?
#
loop_
_entity_poly.entity_id
_entity_poly.type
_entity_poly.pdbx_seq_one_letter_code
_entity_poly.pdbx_strand_id
1 'polypeptide(L)'
;RKERAVVAAFAATIGQARPELAHAALAKPLTMLLFGMINWMFTWLKPAGTLSHDDMAPIVADLFLGGLGAVRPPRPVLVEARGLNRRPISQ
;
A
#
# COMPACT_ATOMS: atom_id res chain seq x y z
N ARG A 1 -15.31 13.81 -2.42
CA ARG A 1 -14.12 14.44 -3.07
C ARG A 1 -12.91 14.52 -2.12
N LYS A 2 -13.09 14.90 -0.85
CA LYS A 2 -11.99 15.08 0.13
C LYS A 2 -11.19 13.79 0.43
N GLU A 3 -11.86 12.67 0.70
CA GLU A 3 -11.19 11.38 1.01
C GLU A 3 -10.20 10.95 -0.07
N ARG A 4 -10.59 11.04 -1.35
CA ARG A 4 -9.72 10.70 -2.48
C ARG A 4 -8.50 11.62 -2.54
N ALA A 5 -8.65 12.90 -2.18
CA ALA A 5 -7.54 13.84 -2.14
C ALA A 5 -6.57 13.50 -1.00
N VAL A 6 -7.07 13.09 0.16
CA VAL A 6 -6.25 12.62 1.28
C VAL A 6 -5.47 11.37 0.89
N VAL A 7 -6.13 10.37 0.31
CA VAL A 7 -5.47 9.16 -0.20
C VAL A 7 -4.41 9.52 -1.26
N ALA A 8 -4.72 10.42 -2.18
CA ALA A 8 -3.78 10.84 -3.22
C ALA A 8 -2.54 11.53 -2.64
N ALA A 9 -2.70 12.39 -1.64
CA ALA A 9 -1.59 13.08 -0.99
C ALA A 9 -0.64 12.09 -0.29
N PHE A 10 -1.17 11.15 0.50
CA PHE A 10 -0.35 10.14 1.15
C PHE A 10 0.35 9.20 0.16
N ALA A 11 -0.36 8.79 -0.90
CA ALA A 11 0.23 7.96 -1.95
C ALA A 11 1.37 8.69 -2.67
N ALA A 12 1.23 10.00 -2.92
CA ALA A 12 2.30 10.81 -3.48
C ALA A 12 3.52 10.86 -2.55
N THR A 13 3.33 11.10 -1.25
CA THR A 13 4.41 11.12 -0.26
C THR A 13 5.13 9.78 -0.16
N ILE A 14 4.39 8.67 -0.10
CA ILE A 14 4.98 7.31 -0.09
C ILE A 14 5.77 7.07 -1.38
N GLY A 15 5.24 7.50 -2.53
CA GLY A 15 5.93 7.35 -3.81
C GLY A 15 7.20 8.20 -3.93
N GLN A 16 7.24 9.36 -3.28
CA GLN A 16 8.46 10.17 -3.18
C GLN A 16 9.51 9.50 -2.29
N ALA A 17 9.08 8.93 -1.16
CA ALA A 17 9.98 8.23 -0.23
C ALA A 17 10.53 6.91 -0.80
N ARG A 18 9.72 6.18 -1.58
CA ARG A 18 10.06 4.88 -2.18
C ARG A 18 9.62 4.81 -3.65
N PRO A 19 10.36 5.45 -4.57
CA PRO A 19 9.98 5.53 -5.98
C PRO A 19 9.76 4.16 -6.63
N GLU A 20 10.57 3.16 -6.32
CA GLU A 20 10.45 1.81 -6.86
C GLU A 20 9.11 1.13 -6.51
N LEU A 21 8.53 1.45 -5.34
CA LEU A 21 7.20 0.96 -4.96
C LEU A 21 6.11 1.71 -5.72
N ALA A 22 6.31 2.98 -6.03
CA ALA A 22 5.40 3.73 -6.91
C ALA A 22 5.38 3.17 -8.34
N HIS A 23 6.56 2.85 -8.90
CA HIS A 23 6.67 2.20 -10.22
C HIS A 23 5.96 0.84 -10.26
N ALA A 24 5.96 0.11 -9.15
CA ALA A 24 5.21 -1.14 -8.97
C ALA A 24 3.71 -0.96 -8.65
N ALA A 25 3.18 0.27 -8.74
CA ALA A 25 1.81 0.63 -8.40
C ALA A 25 1.40 0.32 -6.94
N LEU A 26 2.36 0.26 -6.01
CA LEU A 26 2.13 -0.07 -4.60
C LEU A 26 1.86 1.14 -3.69
N ALA A 27 2.12 2.37 -4.14
CA ALA A 27 1.95 3.56 -3.29
C ALA A 27 0.51 3.72 -2.74
N LYS A 28 -0.51 3.50 -3.58
CA LYS A 28 -1.92 3.55 -3.16
C LYS A 28 -2.30 2.36 -2.25
N PRO A 29 -1.99 1.09 -2.59
CA PRO A 29 -2.17 -0.03 -1.66
C PRO A 29 -1.55 0.20 -0.28
N LEU A 30 -0.31 0.71 -0.23
CA LEU A 30 0.38 1.00 1.04
C LEU A 30 -0.32 2.12 1.83
N THR A 31 -0.83 3.15 1.15
CA THR A 31 -1.67 4.18 1.78
C THR A 31 -2.92 3.57 2.41
N MET A 32 -3.58 2.65 1.71
CA MET A 32 -4.77 1.98 2.23
C MET A 32 -4.46 1.08 3.43
N LEU A 33 -3.29 0.44 3.47
CA LEU A 33 -2.85 -0.33 4.64
C LEU A 33 -2.59 0.56 5.85
N LEU A 34 -1.92 1.71 5.66
CA LEU A 34 -1.75 2.73 6.72
C LEU A 34 -3.10 3.18 7.28
N PHE A 35 -4.03 3.57 6.41
CA PHE A 35 -5.37 3.93 6.85
C PHE A 35 -6.15 2.76 7.43
N GLY A 36 -5.88 1.53 7.01
CA GLY A 36 -6.41 0.33 7.66
C GLY A 36 -5.97 0.26 9.12
N MET A 37 -4.67 0.43 9.41
CA MET A 37 -4.16 0.44 10.78
C MET A 37 -4.83 1.52 11.62
N ILE A 38 -4.91 2.75 11.10
CA ILE A 38 -5.50 3.89 11.83
C ILE A 38 -7.01 3.72 12.02
N ASN A 39 -7.73 3.45 10.94
CA ASN A 39 -9.19 3.40 10.97
C ASN A 39 -9.70 2.21 11.77
N TRP A 40 -8.95 1.10 11.81
CA TRP A 40 -9.34 -0.07 12.59
C TRP A 40 -9.28 0.20 14.09
N MET A 41 -8.40 1.09 14.57
CA MET A 41 -8.31 1.44 15.99
C MET A 41 -9.64 1.96 16.54
N PHE A 42 -10.41 2.74 15.76
CA PHE A 42 -11.71 3.24 16.21
C PHE A 42 -12.72 2.15 16.56
N THR A 43 -12.55 0.93 16.06
CA THR A 43 -13.46 -0.18 16.34
C THR A 43 -13.22 -0.86 17.69
N TRP A 44 -12.00 -0.75 18.24
CA TRP A 44 -11.61 -1.51 19.44
C TRP A 44 -10.92 -0.66 20.53
N LEU A 45 -10.29 0.47 20.19
CA LEU A 45 -9.60 1.34 21.13
C LEU A 45 -10.61 2.22 21.88
N LYS A 46 -10.68 2.04 23.20
CA LYS A 46 -11.62 2.78 24.06
C LYS A 46 -10.96 4.06 24.58
N PRO A 47 -11.56 5.25 24.43
CA PRO A 47 -10.96 6.52 24.86
C PRO A 47 -10.65 6.63 26.36
N ALA A 48 -11.43 5.93 27.21
CA ALA A 48 -11.21 5.89 28.66
C ALA A 48 -10.35 4.68 29.12
N GLY A 49 -9.72 3.99 28.17
CA GLY A 49 -8.80 2.90 28.46
C GLY A 49 -7.41 3.40 28.87
N THR A 50 -6.52 2.46 29.17
CA THR A 50 -5.11 2.74 29.50
C THR A 50 -4.26 3.18 28.31
N LEU A 51 -4.84 3.18 27.11
CA LEU A 51 -4.14 3.44 25.85
C LEU A 51 -4.97 4.40 25.02
N SER A 52 -4.40 5.56 24.69
CA SER A 52 -5.04 6.59 23.90
C SER A 52 -4.64 6.52 22.42
N HIS A 53 -5.31 7.31 21.58
CA HIS A 53 -4.92 7.47 20.18
C HIS A 53 -3.54 8.13 20.06
N ASP A 54 -3.22 9.05 20.98
CA ASP A 54 -1.93 9.74 21.01
C ASP A 54 -0.79 8.78 21.38
N ASP A 55 -1.05 7.81 22.27
CA ASP A 55 -0.08 6.74 22.59
C ASP A 55 0.13 5.80 21.40
N MET A 56 -0.93 5.53 20.62
CA MET A 56 -0.88 4.62 19.47
C MET A 56 -0.29 5.25 18.21
N ALA A 57 -0.43 6.57 18.03
CA ALA A 57 0.07 7.28 16.87
C ALA A 57 1.57 7.03 16.57
N PRO A 58 2.51 7.16 17.53
CA PRO A 58 3.92 6.86 17.28
C PRO A 58 4.14 5.38 16.95
N ILE A 59 3.41 4.46 17.59
CA ILE A 59 3.52 3.01 17.32
C ILE A 59 3.13 2.70 15.88
N VAL A 60 2.01 3.27 15.40
CA VAL A 60 1.56 3.09 14.01
C VAL A 60 2.57 3.68 13.03
N ALA A 61 3.12 4.87 13.34
CA ALA A 61 4.14 5.50 12.51
C ALA A 61 5.41 4.65 12.41
N ASP A 62 5.93 4.15 13.53
CA ASP A 62 7.13 3.31 13.58
C ASP A 62 6.94 2.00 12.84
N LEU A 63 5.80 1.32 13.06
CA LEU A 63 5.46 0.09 12.34
C LEU A 63 5.34 0.34 10.84
N PHE A 64 4.69 1.44 10.44
CA PHE A 64 4.50 1.76 9.03
C PHE A 64 5.83 2.13 8.36
N LEU A 65 6.60 3.05 8.93
CA LEU A 65 7.85 3.53 8.35
C LEU A 65 8.95 2.46 8.37
N GLY A 66 9.08 1.73 9.49
CA GLY A 66 9.98 0.60 9.62
C GLY A 66 9.61 -0.54 8.66
N GLY A 67 8.33 -0.86 8.55
CA GLY A 67 7.82 -1.86 7.61
C GLY A 67 7.97 -1.43 6.15
N LEU A 68 7.70 -0.16 5.84
CA LEU A 68 7.82 0.43 4.51
C LEU A 68 9.21 0.16 3.95
N GLY A 69 10.27 0.42 4.73
CA GLY A 69 11.66 0.13 4.40
C GLY A 69 11.92 -1.31 3.92
N ALA A 70 11.20 -2.29 4.50
CA ALA A 70 11.35 -3.70 4.18
C ALA A 70 10.53 -4.18 2.98
N VAL A 71 9.55 -3.40 2.50
CA VAL A 71 8.68 -3.79 1.38
C VAL A 71 9.50 -3.92 0.09
N ARG A 72 9.32 -5.06 -0.59
CA ARG A 72 9.87 -5.33 -1.92
C ARG A 72 8.73 -5.39 -2.94
N PRO A 73 8.88 -4.79 -4.13
CA PRO A 73 7.88 -4.94 -5.18
C PRO A 73 7.74 -6.42 -5.56
N PRO A 74 6.52 -6.89 -5.86
CA PRO A 74 6.33 -8.25 -6.34
C PRO A 74 7.15 -8.45 -7.63
N ARG A 75 7.75 -9.64 -7.77
CA ARG A 75 8.45 -9.98 -9.02
C ARG A 75 7.45 -9.91 -10.18
N PRO A 76 7.79 -9.27 -11.31
CA PRO A 76 6.96 -9.32 -12.49
C PRO A 76 6.67 -10.79 -12.82
N VAL A 77 5.39 -11.15 -12.94
CA VAL A 77 5.03 -12.44 -13.52
C VAL A 77 5.39 -12.33 -14.99
N LEU A 78 6.46 -13.01 -15.40
CA LEU A 78 6.70 -13.26 -16.82
C LEU A 78 5.55 -14.16 -17.28
N VAL A 79 4.53 -13.57 -17.89
CA VAL A 79 3.57 -14.32 -18.67
C VAL A 79 4.35 -14.87 -19.86
N GLU A 80 4.82 -16.11 -19.77
CA GLU A 80 5.32 -16.82 -20.93
C GLU A 80 4.23 -16.75 -22.00
N ALA A 81 4.56 -16.21 -23.17
CA ALA A 81 3.69 -16.15 -24.32
C ALA A 81 3.44 -17.57 -24.88
N ARG A 82 2.74 -18.42 -24.11
CA ARG A 82 2.20 -19.68 -24.59
C ARG A 82 0.95 -19.36 -25.40
N GLY A 83 1.10 -19.19 -26.71
CA GLY A 83 -0.08 -19.16 -27.60
C GLY A 83 0.05 -18.55 -28.99
N LEU A 84 1.18 -17.98 -29.41
CA LEU A 84 1.35 -17.53 -30.80
C LEU A 84 1.82 -18.69 -31.71
N ASN A 85 1.10 -19.81 -31.71
CA ASN A 85 1.21 -20.79 -32.78
C ASN A 85 0.04 -20.58 -33.75
N ARG A 86 0.16 -19.57 -34.62
CA ARG A 86 -0.70 -19.44 -35.80
C ARG A 86 -0.25 -20.54 -36.77
N ARG A 87 -0.99 -21.64 -36.84
CA ARG A 87 -0.84 -22.57 -37.97
C ARG A 87 -1.20 -21.82 -39.26
N PRO A 88 -0.43 -21.96 -40.35
CA PRO A 88 -0.83 -21.41 -41.63
C PRO A 88 -2.10 -22.11 -42.11
N ILE A 89 -3.05 -21.33 -42.63
CA ILE A 89 -4.21 -21.84 -43.35
C ILE A 89 -3.65 -22.47 -44.63
N SER A 90 -3.59 -23.79 -44.70
CA SER A 90 -3.35 -24.48 -45.97
C SER A 90 -4.52 -24.19 -46.90
N GLN A 91 -4.19 -23.78 -48.12
CA GLN A 91 -5.09 -23.63 -49.26
C GLN A 91 -5.76 -24.96 -49.64
#